data_AF-A0A938H317-F1
#
_entry.id   AF-A0A938H317-F1
#
_cell.length_a   1.000
_cell.length_b   1.000
_cell.length_c   1.000
_cell.angle_alpha   90.00
_cell.angle_beta   90.00
_cell.angle_gamma   90.00
#
_symmetry.space_group_name_H-M   'P 1'
#
loop_
_entity.id
_entity.type
_entity.pdbx_description
1 polymer ?
#
loop_
_entity_poly.entity_id
_entity_poly.type
_entity_poly.pdbx_seq_one_letter_code
_entity_poly.pdbx_strand_id
1 'polypeptide(L)'
;MKSAAGGLACGVEGTSNILNQPYIDLRSRTGKSYLRLRFSGRFLRRSLVVMVVAALVVAGTTAWRRHESQDLRGNVGREFRLSAGPWGRLLARPVLLTPPARVFDPAFTLGDGKWYFENAPLADIRTLLESCGFSQEQASTLLSLLKPAEGRPGLLSVAPPADLVLDLSPDVRSLFYTRLAMLDANFAQRHPFRMAERHLQAWMRSDGFDPAHERVVRDLLWRSGDTLMFSDYNLLASRMTRPSERVAFQQWLAQKVSLFLRIEIPRDADVPALASYWGAAGRGEDVLPILSSTAASGGATIGIMNLMPPFVREYLNRFPQPPAPGAPLPACHWSSLNVFTRGMPDDAFHDAAAIEREIRENYRPISGNPRFGDLVMLNEPDGSSIHSAVYIADDIVFTKNGPSPATPWVFSTIEEMKAAYPSAVPLTTAFLRHWSGGLKPP
;
A
#
# COMPACT_ATOMS: atom_id res chain seq x y z
N MET A 1 46.84 12.48 -57.68
CA MET A 1 47.65 11.95 -58.81
C MET A 1 47.34 10.47 -58.97
N LYS A 2 46.84 10.08 -60.16
CA LYS A 2 46.90 8.78 -60.88
C LYS A 2 47.01 7.48 -60.03
N SER A 3 46.00 6.60 -60.02
CA SER A 3 45.53 5.67 -61.07
C SER A 3 46.22 4.28 -61.04
N ALA A 4 45.38 3.23 -61.04
CA ALA A 4 45.51 1.88 -61.65
C ALA A 4 45.01 0.82 -60.64
N ALA A 5 43.86 0.14 -60.78
CA ALA A 5 43.25 -0.63 -61.88
C ALA A 5 43.93 -1.98 -62.18
N GLY A 6 43.14 -3.06 -62.10
CA GLY A 6 43.43 -4.42 -62.57
C GLY A 6 43.03 -5.47 -61.54
N GLY A 7 42.18 -6.47 -61.80
CA GLY A 7 41.48 -6.91 -63.00
C GLY A 7 40.60 -8.12 -62.62
N LEU A 8 39.55 -8.35 -63.43
CA LEU A 8 38.61 -9.47 -63.31
C LEU A 8 39.28 -10.84 -63.49
N ALA A 9 38.78 -11.85 -62.80
CA ALA A 9 38.66 -13.21 -63.33
C ALA A 9 37.33 -13.82 -62.90
N CYS A 10 36.49 -14.09 -63.89
CA CYS A 10 35.24 -14.83 -63.79
C CYS A 10 35.57 -16.32 -63.88
N GLY A 11 35.07 -17.13 -62.96
CA GLY A 11 35.10 -18.58 -63.02
C GLY A 11 33.78 -19.12 -62.49
N VAL A 12 32.88 -19.48 -63.39
CA VAL A 12 31.66 -20.23 -63.10
C VAL A 12 31.90 -21.65 -63.61
N GLU A 13 32.02 -22.60 -62.71
CA GLU A 13 31.73 -24.02 -62.95
C GLU A 13 31.10 -24.60 -61.68
N GLY A 14 29.93 -25.19 -61.84
CA GLY A 14 29.03 -25.53 -60.75
C GLY A 14 29.28 -26.89 -60.11
N THR A 15 29.04 -26.98 -58.81
CA THR A 15 28.68 -28.22 -58.11
C THR A 15 27.68 -27.93 -56.99
N SER A 16 26.49 -28.52 -57.15
CA SER A 16 25.48 -28.88 -56.14
C SER A 16 25.04 -27.84 -55.08
N ASN A 17 23.81 -27.36 -55.24
CA ASN A 17 22.98 -26.72 -54.21
C ASN A 17 22.67 -27.69 -53.04
N ILE A 18 23.56 -27.81 -52.05
CA ILE A 18 23.26 -28.43 -50.74
C ILE A 18 23.96 -27.67 -49.61
N LEU A 19 23.76 -26.36 -49.51
CA LEU A 19 24.29 -25.56 -48.39
C LEU A 19 23.30 -24.45 -48.03
N ASN A 20 22.29 -24.76 -47.21
CA ASN A 20 21.59 -23.78 -46.36
C ASN A 20 20.58 -24.46 -45.41
N GLN A 21 20.98 -25.54 -44.74
CA GLN A 21 20.23 -26.03 -43.59
C GLN A 21 21.03 -25.78 -42.30
N PRO A 22 20.43 -25.12 -41.30
CA PRO A 22 21.08 -24.91 -40.01
C PRO A 22 21.33 -26.27 -39.32
N TYR A 23 22.56 -26.46 -38.84
CA TYR A 23 22.96 -27.64 -38.07
C TYR A 23 23.76 -27.21 -36.84
N ILE A 24 23.72 -28.05 -35.80
CA ILE A 24 24.58 -27.90 -34.63
C ILE A 24 25.66 -28.97 -34.71
N ASP A 25 26.91 -28.56 -34.60
CA ASP A 25 28.09 -29.43 -34.67
C ASP A 25 28.88 -29.31 -33.37
N LEU A 26 28.76 -30.34 -32.53
CA LEU A 26 29.47 -30.41 -31.25
C LEU A 26 30.84 -31.03 -31.50
N ARG A 27 31.89 -30.22 -31.32
CA ARG A 27 33.29 -30.61 -31.53
C ARG A 27 34.03 -30.77 -30.20
N SER A 28 34.94 -31.74 -30.14
CA SER A 28 35.89 -31.82 -29.03
C SER A 28 36.88 -30.66 -29.06
N ARG A 29 37.59 -30.44 -27.94
CA ARG A 29 38.76 -29.53 -27.88
C ARG A 29 39.86 -29.88 -28.90
N THR A 30 39.89 -31.11 -29.40
CA THR A 30 40.84 -31.59 -30.44
C THR A 30 40.32 -31.44 -31.86
N GLY A 31 39.14 -30.83 -32.07
CA GLY A 31 38.60 -30.51 -33.39
C GLY A 31 37.85 -31.65 -34.10
N LYS A 32 37.68 -32.82 -33.47
CA LYS A 32 36.91 -33.94 -34.04
C LYS A 32 35.42 -33.77 -33.70
N SER A 33 34.58 -33.76 -34.74
CA SER A 33 33.11 -33.76 -34.62
C SER A 33 32.60 -35.15 -34.27
N TYR A 34 31.79 -35.27 -33.22
CA TYR A 34 31.17 -36.55 -32.84
C TYR A 34 29.66 -36.57 -33.06
N LEU A 35 29.01 -35.40 -33.15
CA LEU A 35 27.57 -35.33 -33.37
C LEU A 35 27.21 -34.13 -34.24
N ARG A 36 26.59 -34.42 -35.39
CA ARG A 36 26.08 -33.40 -36.33
C ARG A 36 24.57 -33.54 -36.40
N LEU A 37 23.85 -32.71 -35.65
CA LEU A 37 22.38 -32.70 -35.65
C LEU A 37 21.88 -31.76 -36.74
N ARG A 38 21.16 -32.33 -37.71
CA ARG A 38 20.49 -31.58 -38.78
C ARG A 38 19.03 -31.39 -38.41
N PHE A 39 18.57 -30.14 -38.40
CA PHE A 39 17.17 -29.82 -38.18
C PHE A 39 16.54 -29.32 -39.47
N SER A 40 15.39 -29.86 -39.85
CA SER A 40 14.64 -29.30 -40.98
C SER A 40 14.10 -27.91 -40.62
N GLY A 41 14.03 -26.99 -41.58
CA GLY A 41 13.43 -25.66 -41.35
C GLY A 41 11.98 -25.73 -40.86
N ARG A 42 11.25 -26.82 -41.20
CA ARG A 42 9.92 -27.11 -40.67
C ARG A 42 9.95 -27.52 -39.19
N PHE A 43 10.96 -28.29 -38.77
CA PHE A 43 11.18 -28.65 -37.37
C PHE A 43 11.47 -27.41 -36.52
N LEU A 44 12.41 -26.55 -36.95
CA LEU A 44 12.72 -25.31 -36.24
C LEU A 44 11.51 -24.37 -36.10
N ARG A 45 10.71 -24.19 -37.15
CA ARG A 45 9.47 -23.39 -37.08
C ARG A 45 8.45 -24.00 -36.13
N ARG A 46 8.25 -25.32 -36.16
CA ARG A 46 7.32 -26.01 -35.25
C ARG A 46 7.81 -25.94 -33.79
N SER A 47 9.10 -26.15 -33.55
CA SER A 47 9.72 -26.02 -32.23
C SER A 47 9.62 -24.61 -31.68
N LEU A 48 9.82 -23.58 -32.52
CA LEU A 48 9.65 -22.19 -32.11
C LEU A 48 8.19 -21.89 -31.72
N VAL A 49 7.22 -22.34 -32.52
CA VAL A 49 5.79 -22.18 -32.19
C VAL A 49 5.44 -22.88 -30.88
N VAL A 50 5.92 -24.12 -30.67
CA VAL A 50 5.71 -24.85 -29.42
C VAL A 50 6.33 -24.12 -28.22
N MET A 51 7.55 -23.58 -28.36
CA MET A 51 8.18 -22.80 -27.29
C MET A 51 7.43 -21.49 -26.98
N VAL A 52 6.95 -20.78 -28.00
CA VAL A 52 6.17 -19.56 -27.81
C VAL A 52 4.84 -19.86 -27.12
N VAL A 53 4.13 -20.92 -27.56
CA VAL A 53 2.89 -21.35 -26.91
C VAL A 53 3.14 -21.78 -25.48
N ALA A 54 4.20 -22.56 -25.21
CA ALA A 54 4.56 -22.96 -23.85
C ALA A 54 4.88 -21.73 -22.98
N ALA A 55 5.63 -20.75 -23.50
CA ALA A 55 5.93 -19.51 -22.80
C ALA A 55 4.66 -18.69 -22.51
N LEU A 56 3.71 -18.61 -23.45
CA LEU A 56 2.43 -17.93 -23.26
C LEU A 56 1.55 -18.66 -22.23
N VAL A 57 1.54 -19.99 -22.20
CA VAL A 57 0.82 -20.78 -21.18
C VAL A 57 1.45 -20.58 -19.80
N VAL A 58 2.78 -20.58 -19.68
CA VAL A 58 3.47 -20.28 -18.42
C VAL A 58 3.19 -18.84 -17.98
N ALA A 59 3.30 -17.87 -18.87
CA ALA A 59 2.97 -16.48 -18.57
C ALA A 59 1.51 -16.32 -18.13
N GLY A 60 0.56 -16.91 -18.87
CA GLY A 60 -0.87 -16.89 -18.54
C GLY A 60 -1.18 -17.53 -17.20
N THR A 61 -0.60 -18.69 -16.89
CA THR A 61 -0.80 -19.38 -15.60
C THR A 61 -0.17 -18.62 -14.43
N THR A 62 1.00 -18.00 -14.62
CA THR A 62 1.61 -17.14 -13.58
C THR A 62 0.82 -15.86 -13.34
N ALA A 63 0.32 -15.22 -14.40
CA ALA A 63 -0.54 -14.05 -14.31
C ALA A 63 -1.86 -14.38 -13.60
N TRP A 64 -2.48 -15.51 -13.96
CA TRP A 64 -3.72 -15.99 -13.33
C TRP A 64 -3.52 -16.30 -11.84
N ARG A 65 -2.46 -17.04 -11.46
CA ARG A 65 -2.14 -17.31 -10.04
C ARG A 65 -1.87 -16.02 -9.26
N ARG A 66 -1.20 -15.04 -9.87
CA ARG A 66 -0.94 -13.74 -9.24
C ARG A 66 -2.25 -12.99 -9.00
N HIS A 67 -3.13 -12.93 -10.00
CA HIS A 67 -4.45 -12.32 -9.87
C HIS A 67 -5.28 -13.00 -8.78
N GLU A 68 -5.38 -14.33 -8.80
CA GLU A 68 -6.11 -15.10 -7.78
C GLU A 68 -5.54 -14.84 -6.38
N SER A 69 -4.21 -14.82 -6.23
CA SER A 69 -3.58 -14.50 -4.94
C SER A 69 -3.87 -13.07 -4.45
N GLN A 70 -3.95 -12.10 -5.37
CA GLN A 70 -4.29 -10.71 -5.06
C GLN A 70 -5.77 -10.57 -4.67
N ASP A 71 -6.66 -11.34 -5.29
CA ASP A 71 -8.07 -11.38 -4.91
C ASP A 71 -8.25 -11.95 -3.49
N LEU A 72 -7.52 -13.01 -3.15
CA LEU A 72 -7.56 -13.59 -1.80
C LEU A 72 -7.11 -12.62 -0.72
N ARG A 73 -6.09 -11.80 -1.00
CA ARG A 73 -5.59 -10.77 -0.07
C ARG A 73 -6.64 -9.72 0.29
N GLY A 74 -7.55 -9.38 -0.64
CA GLY A 74 -8.62 -8.41 -0.43
C GLY A 74 -9.84 -8.95 0.34
N ASN A 75 -10.02 -10.28 0.36
CA ASN A 75 -11.21 -10.93 0.90
C ASN A 75 -11.15 -11.04 2.44
N VAL A 76 -11.77 -10.08 3.13
CA VAL A 76 -11.92 -10.13 4.59
C VAL A 76 -12.54 -11.45 5.04
N GLY A 77 -11.93 -12.07 6.07
CA GLY A 77 -12.33 -13.36 6.61
C GLY A 77 -11.72 -14.57 5.90
N ARG A 78 -11.20 -14.43 4.68
CA ARG A 78 -10.56 -15.53 3.94
C ARG A 78 -9.06 -15.56 4.20
N GLU A 79 -8.56 -16.73 4.60
CA GLU A 79 -7.13 -16.93 4.81
C GLU A 79 -6.39 -17.18 3.49
N PHE A 80 -5.16 -16.69 3.40
CA PHE A 80 -4.25 -16.91 2.29
C PHE A 80 -2.82 -17.14 2.80
N ARG A 81 -1.97 -17.73 1.95
CA ARG A 81 -0.55 -17.97 2.23
C ARG A 81 0.31 -16.82 1.72
N LEU A 82 1.26 -16.40 2.54
CA LEU A 82 2.33 -15.49 2.14
C LEU A 82 3.48 -16.26 1.48
N SER A 83 4.36 -15.56 0.79
CA SER A 83 5.58 -16.15 0.23
C SER A 83 6.44 -16.70 1.37
N ALA A 84 6.95 -17.92 1.21
CA ALA A 84 7.88 -18.48 2.19
C ALA A 84 9.22 -17.76 2.12
N GLY A 85 9.86 -17.58 3.27
CA GLY A 85 11.17 -16.93 3.36
C GLY A 85 11.90 -17.31 4.66
N PRO A 86 12.93 -16.54 5.06
CA PRO A 86 13.63 -16.76 6.32
C PRO A 86 12.72 -16.72 7.56
N TRP A 87 11.55 -16.09 7.45
CA TRP A 87 10.48 -16.08 8.45
C TRP A 87 9.68 -17.39 8.56
N GLY A 88 9.90 -18.34 7.65
CA GLY A 88 9.12 -19.57 7.55
C GLY A 88 7.90 -19.45 6.64
N ARG A 89 6.87 -20.24 6.93
CA ARG A 89 5.60 -20.27 6.18
C ARG A 89 4.53 -19.52 6.98
N LEU A 90 3.98 -18.46 6.40
CA LEU A 90 2.98 -17.62 7.05
C LEU A 90 1.61 -17.73 6.36
N LEU A 91 0.59 -17.71 7.20
CA LEU A 91 -0.81 -17.58 6.84
C LEU A 91 -1.30 -16.21 7.30
N ALA A 92 -2.07 -15.55 6.46
CA ALA A 92 -2.64 -14.25 6.72
C ALA A 92 -4.15 -14.29 6.49
N ARG A 93 -4.90 -13.64 7.39
CA ARG A 93 -6.35 -13.48 7.27
C ARG A 93 -6.70 -12.01 7.51
N PRO A 94 -7.26 -11.28 6.53
CA PRO A 94 -7.72 -9.92 6.75
C PRO A 94 -8.94 -9.91 7.66
N VAL A 95 -8.96 -9.00 8.64
CA VAL A 95 -10.04 -8.81 9.60
C VAL A 95 -10.36 -7.33 9.67
N LEU A 96 -11.66 -7.00 9.64
CA LEU A 96 -12.14 -5.63 9.77
C LEU A 96 -12.23 -5.27 11.26
N LEU A 97 -11.55 -4.19 11.65
CA LEU A 97 -11.55 -3.65 13.00
C LEU A 97 -12.47 -2.43 13.05
N THR A 98 -13.46 -2.47 13.95
CA THR A 98 -14.38 -1.36 14.21
C THR A 98 -13.83 -0.52 15.38
N PRO A 99 -13.64 0.80 15.22
CA PRO A 99 -13.21 1.65 16.32
C PRO A 99 -14.28 1.73 17.41
N PRO A 100 -13.89 1.86 18.69
CA PRO A 100 -14.85 1.94 19.77
C PRO A 100 -15.63 3.26 19.72
N ALA A 101 -16.95 3.20 19.94
CA ALA A 101 -17.85 4.37 19.85
C ALA A 101 -17.38 5.60 20.65
N ARG A 102 -16.71 5.38 21.79
CA ARG A 102 -16.20 6.44 22.69
C ARG A 102 -15.18 7.40 22.06
N VAL A 103 -14.61 7.06 20.90
CA VAL A 103 -13.63 7.93 20.20
C VAL A 103 -14.29 8.91 19.24
N PHE A 104 -15.62 8.85 19.08
CA PHE A 104 -16.39 9.69 18.17
C PHE A 104 -17.27 10.69 18.90
N ASP A 105 -17.44 11.85 18.27
CA ASP A 105 -18.33 12.90 18.73
C ASP A 105 -19.59 12.91 17.86
N PRO A 106 -20.81 12.76 18.41
CA PRO A 106 -22.04 12.88 17.63
C PRO A 106 -22.24 14.26 16.99
N ALA A 107 -21.54 15.30 17.42
CA ALA A 107 -21.54 16.64 16.82
C ALA A 107 -20.40 16.84 15.80
N PHE A 108 -19.60 15.81 15.52
CA PHE A 108 -18.53 15.87 14.53
C PHE A 108 -19.05 16.36 13.18
N THR A 109 -18.27 17.24 12.55
CA THR A 109 -18.43 17.68 11.17
C THR A 109 -17.09 17.50 10.45
N LEU A 110 -17.14 17.07 9.19
CA LEU A 110 -15.95 16.94 8.36
C LEU A 110 -15.73 18.25 7.60
N GLY A 111 -14.89 19.12 8.15
CA GLY A 111 -14.76 20.49 7.66
C GLY A 111 -16.05 21.29 7.85
N ASP A 112 -16.17 22.43 7.17
CA ASP A 112 -17.28 23.36 7.33
C ASP A 112 -18.37 23.21 6.25
N GLY A 113 -18.27 22.17 5.41
CA GLY A 113 -19.22 21.90 4.33
C GLY A 113 -19.14 22.86 3.13
N LYS A 114 -18.07 23.66 3.01
CA LYS A 114 -17.83 24.54 1.86
C LYS A 114 -16.74 23.99 0.94
N TRP A 115 -16.81 24.38 -0.32
CA TRP A 115 -15.69 24.27 -1.26
C TRP A 115 -15.00 25.61 -1.42
N TYR A 116 -13.68 25.58 -1.42
CA TYR A 116 -12.80 26.73 -1.49
C TYR A 116 -12.00 26.72 -2.79
N PHE A 117 -11.84 27.91 -3.35
CA PHE A 117 -11.05 28.18 -4.54
C PHE A 117 -10.09 29.32 -4.25
N GLU A 118 -8.93 29.32 -4.91
CA GLU A 118 -8.08 30.51 -4.97
C GLU A 118 -8.87 31.67 -5.60
N ASN A 119 -8.58 32.89 -5.18
CA ASN A 119 -9.22 34.08 -5.74
C ASN A 119 -8.70 34.34 -7.17
N ALA A 120 -9.34 33.68 -8.13
CA ALA A 120 -9.08 33.77 -9.56
C ALA A 120 -10.30 34.38 -10.28
N PRO A 121 -10.11 34.94 -11.49
CA PRO A 121 -11.22 35.31 -12.37
C PRO A 121 -12.26 34.19 -12.51
N LEU A 122 -13.56 34.53 -12.51
CA LEU A 122 -14.64 33.53 -12.62
C LEU A 122 -14.54 32.67 -13.89
N ALA A 123 -13.96 33.20 -14.97
CA ALA A 123 -13.69 32.46 -16.21
C ALA A 123 -12.68 31.31 -16.01
N ASP A 124 -11.68 31.51 -15.15
CA ASP A 124 -10.66 30.50 -14.85
C ASP A 124 -11.25 29.38 -13.99
N ILE A 125 -12.09 29.74 -13.00
CA ILE A 125 -12.81 28.77 -12.18
C ILE A 125 -13.79 27.97 -13.04
N ARG A 126 -14.51 28.63 -13.97
CA ARG A 126 -15.36 27.94 -14.95
C ARG A 126 -14.57 26.92 -15.76
N THR A 127 -13.43 27.33 -16.31
CA THR A 127 -12.55 26.47 -17.10
C THR A 127 -12.09 25.26 -16.28
N LEU A 128 -11.76 25.45 -15.01
CA LEU A 128 -11.41 24.37 -14.09
C LEU A 128 -12.58 23.39 -13.89
N LEU A 129 -13.78 23.89 -13.61
CA LEU A 129 -14.97 23.04 -13.42
C LEU A 129 -15.28 22.23 -14.68
N GLU A 130 -15.30 22.87 -15.84
CA GLU A 130 -15.56 22.23 -17.13
C GLU A 130 -14.46 21.20 -17.47
N SER A 131 -13.19 21.48 -17.14
CA SER A 131 -12.10 20.52 -17.31
C SER A 131 -12.21 19.29 -16.40
N CYS A 132 -12.93 19.41 -15.28
CA CYS A 132 -13.28 18.28 -14.41
C CYS A 132 -14.55 17.56 -14.87
N GLY A 133 -15.23 18.03 -15.92
CA GLY A 133 -16.41 17.42 -16.52
C GLY A 133 -17.76 17.92 -15.98
N PHE A 134 -17.79 19.07 -15.29
CA PHE A 134 -19.06 19.72 -14.95
C PHE A 134 -19.82 20.15 -16.22
N SER A 135 -21.14 20.02 -16.21
CA SER A 135 -21.98 20.62 -17.25
C SER A 135 -21.97 22.15 -17.17
N GLN A 136 -22.29 22.83 -18.27
CA GLN A 136 -22.39 24.30 -18.28
C GLN A 136 -23.40 24.83 -17.25
N GLU A 137 -24.48 24.09 -17.02
CA GLU A 137 -25.50 24.40 -16.03
C GLU A 137 -24.95 24.25 -14.61
N GLN A 138 -24.33 23.10 -14.28
CA GLN A 138 -23.74 22.85 -12.97
C GLN A 138 -22.67 23.89 -12.63
N ALA A 139 -21.78 24.21 -13.59
CA ALA A 139 -20.75 25.23 -13.40
C ALA A 139 -21.35 26.61 -13.17
N SER A 140 -22.38 26.99 -13.93
CA SER A 140 -23.04 28.29 -13.77
C SER A 140 -23.75 28.41 -12.43
N THR A 141 -24.45 27.35 -11.98
CA THR A 141 -25.07 27.28 -10.66
C THR A 141 -24.03 27.53 -9.56
N LEU A 142 -22.89 26.83 -9.61
CA LEU A 142 -21.84 26.96 -8.61
C LEU A 142 -21.20 28.36 -8.60
N LEU A 143 -20.88 28.90 -9.78
CA LEU A 143 -20.28 30.23 -9.92
C LEU A 143 -21.21 31.33 -9.41
N SER A 144 -22.53 31.18 -9.56
CA SER A 144 -23.50 32.16 -9.04
C SER A 144 -23.55 32.23 -7.51
N LEU A 145 -23.08 31.18 -6.83
CA LEU A 145 -23.07 31.05 -5.37
C LEU A 145 -21.69 31.38 -4.76
N LEU A 146 -20.67 31.61 -5.57
CA LEU A 146 -19.33 31.93 -5.09
C LEU A 146 -19.31 33.30 -4.41
N LYS A 147 -18.64 33.37 -3.27
CA LYS A 147 -18.42 34.59 -2.51
C LYS A 147 -17.03 34.62 -1.88
N PRO A 148 -16.48 35.80 -1.57
CA PRO A 148 -15.25 35.89 -0.77
C PRO A 148 -15.36 35.06 0.51
N ALA A 149 -14.30 34.29 0.81
CA ALA A 149 -14.25 33.47 2.01
C ALA A 149 -14.06 34.34 3.26
N GLU A 150 -14.98 34.22 4.21
CA GLU A 150 -14.91 34.96 5.48
C GLU A 150 -13.67 34.57 6.28
N GLY A 151 -12.90 35.56 6.74
CA GLY A 151 -11.68 35.34 7.51
C GLY A 151 -10.52 34.70 6.74
N ARG A 152 -10.63 34.53 5.41
CA ARG A 152 -9.60 33.92 4.57
C ARG A 152 -9.34 34.78 3.31
N PRO A 153 -8.55 35.86 3.44
CA PRO A 153 -8.21 36.71 2.31
C PRO A 153 -7.59 35.91 1.15
N GLY A 154 -7.96 36.25 -0.08
CA GLY A 154 -7.44 35.57 -1.26
C GLY A 154 -8.12 34.23 -1.60
N LEU A 155 -9.18 33.85 -0.90
CA LEU A 155 -10.00 32.68 -1.23
C LEU A 155 -11.46 33.07 -1.56
N LEU A 156 -12.06 32.29 -2.44
CA LEU A 156 -13.50 32.24 -2.67
C LEU A 156 -14.06 30.97 -2.04
N SER A 157 -15.32 31.01 -1.62
CA SER A 157 -16.02 29.88 -1.02
C SER A 157 -17.44 29.75 -1.57
N VAL A 158 -17.93 28.51 -1.61
CA VAL A 158 -19.30 28.17 -1.94
C VAL A 158 -19.79 27.04 -1.04
N ALA A 159 -21.03 27.13 -0.56
CA ALA A 159 -21.72 25.98 0.01
C ALA A 159 -22.46 25.28 -1.15
N PRO A 160 -21.99 24.11 -1.61
CA PRO A 160 -22.58 23.46 -2.77
C PRO A 160 -24.01 22.99 -2.46
N PRO A 161 -24.97 23.17 -3.39
CA PRO A 161 -26.30 22.57 -3.24
C PRO A 161 -26.21 21.05 -3.11
N ALA A 162 -27.01 20.45 -2.22
CA ALA A 162 -27.01 19.02 -1.96
C ALA A 162 -27.24 18.18 -3.23
N ASP A 163 -28.21 18.60 -4.06
CA ASP A 163 -28.56 17.90 -5.29
C ASP A 163 -27.40 17.94 -6.30
N LEU A 164 -26.69 19.07 -6.38
CA LEU A 164 -25.50 19.19 -7.23
C LEU A 164 -24.39 18.22 -6.81
N VAL A 165 -24.17 18.01 -5.50
CA VAL A 165 -23.17 17.05 -4.99
C VAL A 165 -23.57 15.61 -5.31
N LEU A 166 -24.86 15.29 -5.14
CA LEU A 166 -25.41 13.96 -5.42
C LEU A 166 -25.37 13.62 -6.91
N ASP A 167 -25.59 14.61 -7.77
CA ASP A 167 -25.64 14.44 -9.23
C ASP A 167 -24.26 14.36 -9.91
N LEU A 168 -23.16 14.63 -9.19
CA LEU A 168 -21.83 14.45 -9.77
C LEU A 168 -21.60 12.97 -10.08
N SER A 169 -21.13 12.67 -11.30
CA SER A 169 -20.69 11.32 -11.62
C SER A 169 -19.41 10.98 -10.83
N PRO A 170 -19.11 9.69 -10.58
CA PRO A 170 -17.89 9.28 -9.90
C PRO A 170 -16.60 9.84 -10.55
N ASP A 171 -16.57 9.95 -11.87
CA ASP A 171 -15.42 10.48 -12.62
C ASP A 171 -15.26 11.99 -12.42
N VAL A 172 -16.35 12.75 -12.53
CA VAL A 172 -16.34 14.21 -12.29
C VAL A 172 -15.95 14.50 -10.85
N ARG A 173 -16.53 13.77 -9.89
CA ARG A 173 -16.20 13.91 -8.46
C ARG A 173 -14.72 13.59 -8.20
N SER A 174 -14.18 12.52 -8.79
CA SER A 174 -12.77 12.14 -8.59
C SER A 174 -11.80 13.19 -9.13
N LEU A 175 -12.04 13.71 -10.34
CA LEU A 175 -11.23 14.79 -10.91
C LEU A 175 -11.33 16.07 -10.07
N PHE A 176 -12.55 16.47 -9.74
CA PHE A 176 -12.80 17.72 -9.03
C PHE A 176 -12.30 17.70 -7.58
N TYR A 177 -12.60 16.64 -6.82
CA TYR A 177 -12.17 16.55 -5.42
C TYR A 177 -10.66 16.38 -5.29
N THR A 178 -10.00 15.73 -6.26
CA THR A 178 -8.54 15.72 -6.36
C THR A 178 -7.99 17.14 -6.52
N ARG A 179 -8.64 17.99 -7.33
CA ARG A 179 -8.25 19.40 -7.46
C ARG A 179 -8.49 20.20 -6.18
N LEU A 180 -9.66 20.05 -5.56
CA LEU A 180 -9.98 20.74 -4.30
C LEU A 180 -8.98 20.38 -3.19
N ALA A 181 -8.58 19.11 -3.09
CA ALA A 181 -7.64 18.62 -2.08
C ALA A 181 -6.25 19.28 -2.12
N MET A 182 -5.89 19.91 -3.24
CA MET A 182 -4.62 20.65 -3.37
C MET A 182 -4.59 21.91 -2.49
N LEU A 183 -5.76 22.47 -2.14
CA LEU A 183 -5.88 23.64 -1.28
C LEU A 183 -6.23 23.22 0.15
N ASP A 184 -5.40 23.60 1.13
CA ASP A 184 -5.57 23.29 2.56
C ASP A 184 -6.95 23.65 3.12
N ALA A 185 -7.58 24.69 2.57
CA ALA A 185 -8.90 25.14 2.96
C ALA A 185 -10.01 24.09 2.76
N ASN A 186 -9.83 23.14 1.81
CA ASN A 186 -10.78 22.06 1.52
C ASN A 186 -10.52 20.83 2.39
N PHE A 187 -10.71 20.98 3.70
CA PHE A 187 -10.38 19.96 4.70
C PHE A 187 -11.00 18.59 4.39
N ALA A 188 -12.27 18.53 3.97
CA ALA A 188 -12.97 17.27 3.71
C ALA A 188 -12.40 16.48 2.51
N GLN A 189 -11.88 17.17 1.50
CA GLN A 189 -11.24 16.57 0.33
C GLN A 189 -9.77 16.22 0.60
N ARG A 190 -9.08 16.99 1.45
CA ARG A 190 -7.69 16.73 1.86
C ARG A 190 -7.57 15.60 2.88
N HIS A 191 -8.52 15.53 3.83
CA HIS A 191 -8.57 14.54 4.90
C HIS A 191 -9.85 13.71 4.87
N PRO A 192 -10.16 13.03 3.74
CA PRO A 192 -11.36 12.22 3.62
C PRO A 192 -11.28 10.94 4.47
N PHE A 193 -12.41 10.29 4.67
CA PHE A 193 -12.41 8.88 5.06
C PHE A 193 -11.82 8.05 3.91
N ARG A 194 -10.93 7.12 4.24
CA ARG A 194 -10.16 6.34 3.25
C ARG A 194 -10.35 4.85 3.46
N MET A 195 -10.51 4.13 2.36
CA MET A 195 -10.56 2.67 2.30
C MET A 195 -9.83 2.16 1.07
N ALA A 196 -9.22 0.98 1.18
CA ALA A 196 -8.68 0.31 0.00
C ALA A 196 -9.84 -0.31 -0.80
N GLU A 197 -9.84 -0.11 -2.12
CA GLU A 197 -10.90 -0.60 -3.01
C GLU A 197 -11.18 -2.09 -2.85
N ARG A 198 -10.11 -2.89 -2.71
CA ARG A 198 -10.19 -4.34 -2.52
C ARG A 198 -11.04 -4.79 -1.33
N HIS A 199 -11.28 -3.90 -0.35
CA HIS A 199 -12.09 -4.20 0.83
C HIS A 199 -13.49 -3.58 0.79
N LEU A 200 -13.84 -2.86 -0.27
CA LEU A 200 -15.13 -2.16 -0.40
C LEU A 200 -16.32 -3.08 -0.12
N GLN A 201 -16.32 -4.29 -0.69
CA GLN A 201 -17.42 -5.25 -0.49
C GLN A 201 -17.56 -5.70 0.97
N ALA A 202 -16.44 -5.97 1.64
CA ALA A 202 -16.46 -6.37 3.04
C ALA A 202 -16.92 -5.23 3.97
N TRP A 203 -16.51 -4.01 3.64
CA TRP A 203 -16.89 -2.81 4.37
C TRP A 203 -18.38 -2.49 4.23
N MET A 204 -18.90 -2.59 3.00
CA MET A 204 -20.30 -2.37 2.68
C MET A 204 -21.22 -3.42 3.32
N ARG A 205 -20.74 -4.67 3.46
CA ARG A 205 -21.49 -5.76 4.12
C ARG A 205 -21.35 -5.78 5.64
N SER A 206 -20.58 -4.88 6.24
CA SER A 206 -20.40 -4.92 7.69
C SER A 206 -21.74 -4.62 8.37
N ASP A 207 -22.14 -5.44 9.34
CA ASP A 207 -23.41 -5.30 10.04
C ASP A 207 -23.57 -3.91 10.69
N GLY A 208 -24.81 -3.42 10.71
CA GLY A 208 -25.20 -2.28 11.55
C GLY A 208 -25.41 -0.94 10.86
N PHE A 209 -25.45 -0.90 9.51
CA PHE A 209 -25.74 0.32 8.77
C PHE A 209 -26.95 0.17 7.84
N ASP A 210 -27.71 1.26 7.66
CA ASP A 210 -28.91 1.29 6.82
C ASP A 210 -28.52 1.15 5.32
N PRO A 211 -29.07 0.16 4.59
CA PRO A 211 -28.80 -0.03 3.16
C PRO A 211 -29.07 1.20 2.29
N ALA A 212 -29.99 2.07 2.68
CA ALA A 212 -30.26 3.32 1.97
C ALA A 212 -29.06 4.28 2.06
N HIS A 213 -28.46 4.42 3.24
CA HIS A 213 -27.26 5.23 3.43
C HIS A 213 -26.04 4.59 2.77
N GLU A 214 -25.91 3.26 2.80
CA GLU A 214 -24.83 2.54 2.10
C GLU A 214 -24.79 2.90 0.62
N ARG A 215 -25.95 2.89 -0.04
CA ARG A 215 -26.08 3.26 -1.47
C ARG A 215 -25.59 4.68 -1.72
N VAL A 216 -26.06 5.64 -0.93
CA VAL A 216 -25.64 7.03 -1.08
C VAL A 216 -24.14 7.19 -0.87
N VAL A 217 -23.55 6.51 0.12
CA VAL A 217 -22.09 6.55 0.32
C VAL A 217 -21.37 5.99 -0.89
N ARG A 218 -21.81 4.85 -1.42
CA ARG A 218 -21.23 4.22 -2.61
C ARG A 218 -21.24 5.17 -3.81
N ASP A 219 -22.33 5.89 -4.02
CA ASP A 219 -22.49 6.84 -5.13
C ASP A 219 -21.63 8.11 -4.95
N LEU A 220 -21.29 8.45 -3.70
CA LEU A 220 -20.44 9.59 -3.32
C LEU A 220 -18.95 9.24 -3.19
N LEU A 221 -18.57 7.97 -3.33
CA LEU A 221 -17.15 7.60 -3.34
C LEU A 221 -16.44 8.23 -4.53
N TRP A 222 -15.20 8.62 -4.30
CA TRP A 222 -14.30 9.13 -5.34
C TRP A 222 -12.92 8.49 -5.20
N ARG A 223 -12.13 8.55 -6.27
CA ARG A 223 -10.83 7.87 -6.37
C ARG A 223 -9.68 8.86 -6.35
N SER A 224 -8.64 8.50 -5.62
CA SER A 224 -7.32 9.10 -5.74
C SER A 224 -6.29 7.98 -5.83
N GLY A 225 -5.78 7.74 -7.04
CA GLY A 225 -5.01 6.52 -7.34
C GLY A 225 -5.86 5.26 -7.07
N ASP A 226 -5.30 4.31 -6.33
CA ASP A 226 -5.93 3.03 -5.98
C ASP A 226 -6.78 3.09 -4.69
N THR A 227 -6.98 4.29 -4.13
CA THR A 227 -7.68 4.48 -2.86
C THR A 227 -9.05 5.10 -3.08
N LEU A 228 -10.06 4.51 -2.44
CA LEU A 228 -11.41 5.06 -2.38
C LEU A 228 -11.53 6.03 -1.21
N MET A 229 -12.12 7.18 -1.50
CA MET A 229 -12.25 8.32 -0.60
C MET A 229 -13.72 8.68 -0.43
N PHE A 230 -14.06 9.16 0.77
CA PHE A 230 -15.37 9.71 1.07
C PHE A 230 -15.23 11.04 1.83
N SER A 231 -15.73 12.12 1.22
CA SER A 231 -15.61 13.49 1.73
C SER A 231 -16.94 14.11 2.16
N ASP A 232 -18.07 13.54 1.73
CA ASP A 232 -19.39 14.15 1.87
C ASP A 232 -20.12 13.72 3.16
N TYR A 233 -19.37 13.55 4.25
CA TYR A 233 -19.93 13.12 5.55
C TYR A 233 -21.05 14.03 6.04
N ASN A 234 -20.86 15.35 5.96
CA ASN A 234 -21.83 16.34 6.44
C ASN A 234 -23.19 16.22 5.73
N LEU A 235 -23.19 15.83 4.45
CA LEU A 235 -24.40 15.66 3.64
C LEU A 235 -25.31 14.58 4.21
N LEU A 236 -24.75 13.44 4.64
CA LEU A 236 -25.51 12.35 5.25
C LEU A 236 -25.77 12.60 6.73
N ALA A 237 -24.77 13.08 7.47
CA ALA A 237 -24.87 13.31 8.91
C ALA A 237 -25.99 14.30 9.27
N SER A 238 -26.26 15.29 8.41
CA SER A 238 -27.38 16.24 8.59
C SER A 238 -28.77 15.61 8.53
N ARG A 239 -28.91 14.43 7.90
CA ARG A 239 -30.17 13.67 7.80
C ARG A 239 -30.37 12.72 8.98
N MET A 240 -29.30 12.43 9.72
CA MET A 240 -29.31 11.54 10.88
C MET A 240 -29.73 12.33 12.12
N THR A 241 -30.92 12.07 12.65
CA THR A 241 -31.47 12.83 13.79
C THR A 241 -30.89 12.39 15.13
N ARG A 242 -30.60 11.09 15.29
CA ARG A 242 -30.13 10.51 16.56
C ARG A 242 -28.60 10.62 16.71
N PRO A 243 -28.09 11.06 17.88
CA PRO A 243 -26.65 11.07 18.15
C PRO A 243 -25.97 9.70 17.97
N SER A 244 -26.62 8.61 18.40
CA SER A 244 -26.09 7.25 18.26
C SER A 244 -25.95 6.81 16.80
N GLU A 245 -26.82 7.30 15.92
CA GLU A 245 -26.77 7.00 14.49
C GLU A 245 -25.58 7.68 13.81
N ARG A 246 -25.29 8.94 14.19
CA ARG A 246 -24.09 9.65 13.72
C ARG A 246 -22.80 8.98 14.20
N VAL A 247 -22.77 8.49 15.44
CA VAL A 247 -21.62 7.73 15.96
C VAL A 247 -21.47 6.39 15.24
N ALA A 248 -22.56 5.66 15.02
CA ALA A 248 -22.51 4.41 14.25
C ALA A 248 -22.01 4.64 12.82
N PHE A 249 -22.44 5.73 12.18
CA PHE A 249 -21.95 6.11 10.85
C PHE A 249 -20.45 6.42 10.85
N GLN A 250 -19.96 7.16 11.84
CA GLN A 250 -18.52 7.41 12.00
C GLN A 250 -17.73 6.12 12.25
N GLN A 251 -18.24 5.22 13.09
CA GLN A 251 -17.62 3.91 13.35
C GLN A 251 -17.50 3.10 12.06
N TRP A 252 -18.57 3.03 11.28
CA TRP A 252 -18.61 2.35 9.99
C TRP A 252 -17.59 2.98 9.04
N LEU A 253 -17.61 4.31 8.87
CA LEU A 253 -16.70 5.02 7.99
C LEU A 253 -15.21 4.86 8.36
N ALA A 254 -14.92 4.64 9.64
CA ALA A 254 -13.58 4.60 10.19
C ALA A 254 -13.01 3.18 10.37
N GLN A 255 -13.72 2.13 9.96
CA GLN A 255 -13.21 0.76 10.03
C GLN A 255 -11.88 0.59 9.28
N LYS A 256 -11.00 -0.25 9.82
CA LYS A 256 -9.67 -0.54 9.24
C LYS A 256 -9.43 -2.03 9.15
N VAL A 257 -8.79 -2.46 8.06
CA VAL A 257 -8.36 -3.86 7.92
C VAL A 257 -7.03 -4.07 8.63
N SER A 258 -6.92 -5.19 9.34
CA SER A 258 -5.66 -5.71 9.90
C SER A 258 -5.49 -7.17 9.49
N LEU A 259 -4.24 -7.59 9.28
CA LEU A 259 -3.90 -8.96 8.95
C LEU A 259 -3.64 -9.78 10.21
N PHE A 260 -4.43 -10.82 10.42
CA PHE A 260 -4.18 -11.79 11.49
C PHE A 260 -3.21 -12.83 10.95
N LEU A 261 -1.99 -12.79 11.48
CA LEU A 261 -0.88 -13.61 10.99
C LEU A 261 -0.66 -14.84 11.88
N ARG A 262 -0.45 -15.99 11.23
CA ARG A 262 -0.06 -17.25 11.85
C ARG A 262 1.16 -17.83 11.15
N ILE A 263 2.01 -18.52 11.90
CA ILE A 263 3.17 -19.25 11.37
C ILE A 263 2.93 -20.74 11.45
N GLU A 264 3.20 -21.45 10.35
CA GLU A 264 3.25 -22.90 10.30
C GLU A 264 4.66 -23.36 10.74
N ILE A 265 4.74 -24.10 11.83
CA ILE A 265 5.98 -24.70 12.36
C ILE A 265 5.84 -26.22 12.23
N PRO A 266 6.39 -26.85 11.18
CA PRO A 266 6.31 -28.30 11.02
C PRO A 266 7.24 -29.03 12.01
N ARG A 267 7.04 -30.35 12.15
CA ARG A 267 7.88 -31.20 13.01
C ARG A 267 9.37 -31.13 12.66
N ASP A 268 9.68 -30.99 11.39
CA ASP A 268 11.03 -30.93 10.81
C ASP A 268 11.50 -29.51 10.54
N ALA A 269 10.92 -28.51 11.21
CA ALA A 269 11.30 -27.11 11.05
C ALA A 269 12.79 -26.86 11.38
N ASP A 270 13.43 -26.01 10.59
CA ASP A 270 14.73 -25.41 10.94
C ASP A 270 14.53 -24.35 12.04
N VAL A 271 14.42 -24.84 13.27
CA VAL A 271 14.20 -24.00 14.46
C VAL A 271 15.32 -22.95 14.64
N PRO A 272 16.62 -23.28 14.48
CA PRO A 272 17.69 -22.28 14.53
C PRO A 272 17.50 -21.13 13.52
N ALA A 273 17.12 -21.42 12.27
CA ALA A 273 16.88 -20.38 11.27
C ALA A 273 15.67 -19.50 11.65
N LEU A 274 14.58 -20.10 12.11
CA LEU A 274 13.39 -19.37 12.58
C LEU A 274 13.71 -18.49 13.79
N ALA A 275 14.46 -19.00 14.77
CA ALA A 275 14.87 -18.26 15.94
C ALA A 275 15.82 -17.10 15.57
N SER A 276 16.71 -17.30 14.59
CA SER A 276 17.57 -16.23 14.07
C SER A 276 16.77 -15.09 13.44
N TYR A 277 15.71 -15.41 12.69
CA TYR A 277 14.85 -14.39 12.09
C TYR A 277 13.96 -13.67 13.11
N TRP A 278 13.18 -14.43 13.89
CA TRP A 278 12.20 -13.87 14.83
C TRP A 278 12.83 -13.33 16.12
N GLY A 279 14.05 -13.75 16.44
CA GLY A 279 14.84 -13.32 17.58
C GLY A 279 15.60 -12.01 17.37
N ALA A 280 15.16 -11.16 16.44
CA ALA A 280 15.75 -9.86 16.17
C ALA A 280 15.90 -9.01 17.46
N ALA A 281 16.89 -8.12 17.46
CA ALA A 281 17.24 -7.27 18.61
C ALA A 281 17.60 -8.04 19.90
N GLY A 282 18.22 -9.22 19.76
CA GLY A 282 18.71 -10.02 20.88
C GLY A 282 17.65 -10.87 21.56
N ARG A 283 16.49 -11.07 20.91
CA ARG A 283 15.36 -11.86 21.42
C ARG A 283 15.41 -13.35 21.04
N GLY A 284 16.57 -13.85 20.62
CA GLY A 284 16.73 -15.24 20.19
C GLY A 284 16.30 -16.24 21.27
N GLU A 285 16.76 -16.02 22.51
CA GLU A 285 16.43 -16.87 23.65
C GLU A 285 14.94 -16.77 24.05
N ASP A 286 14.27 -15.65 23.79
CA ASP A 286 12.85 -15.48 24.10
C ASP A 286 11.94 -16.30 23.17
N VAL A 287 12.32 -16.41 21.89
CA VAL A 287 11.48 -17.08 20.87
C VAL A 287 11.83 -18.55 20.69
N LEU A 288 13.07 -18.95 21.03
CA LEU A 288 13.55 -20.32 20.83
C LEU A 288 12.69 -21.39 21.54
N PRO A 289 12.25 -21.21 22.81
CA PRO A 289 11.49 -22.24 23.52
C PRO A 289 10.16 -22.59 22.86
N ILE A 290 9.40 -21.58 22.42
CA ILE A 290 8.09 -21.82 21.78
C ILE A 290 8.26 -22.47 20.40
N LEU A 291 9.27 -22.06 19.62
CA LEU A 291 9.58 -22.66 18.32
C LEU A 291 10.01 -24.14 18.48
N SER A 292 10.96 -24.39 19.39
CA SER A 292 11.49 -25.74 19.66
C SER A 292 10.40 -26.69 20.17
N SER A 293 9.62 -26.24 21.15
CA SER A 293 8.56 -27.07 21.75
C SER A 293 7.45 -27.37 20.75
N THR A 294 7.11 -26.42 19.89
CA THR A 294 6.11 -26.62 18.83
C THR A 294 6.56 -27.68 17.83
N ALA A 295 7.79 -27.58 17.32
CA ALA A 295 8.34 -28.57 16.38
C ALA A 295 8.47 -29.97 17.04
N ALA A 296 9.02 -30.04 18.26
CA ALA A 296 9.19 -31.30 19.00
C ALA A 296 7.86 -32.00 19.31
N SER A 297 6.77 -31.25 19.46
CA SER A 297 5.42 -31.78 19.72
C SER A 297 4.69 -32.25 18.45
N GLY A 298 5.38 -32.40 17.32
CA GLY A 298 4.80 -32.82 16.04
C GLY A 298 4.46 -31.67 15.08
N GLY A 299 4.78 -30.43 15.46
CA GLY A 299 4.49 -29.23 14.68
C GLY A 299 3.08 -28.68 14.95
N ALA A 300 2.90 -27.38 14.69
CA ALA A 300 1.61 -26.70 14.81
C ALA A 300 1.58 -25.41 13.99
N THR A 301 0.39 -24.81 13.90
CA THR A 301 0.23 -23.43 13.44
C THR A 301 -0.10 -22.54 14.63
N ILE A 302 0.74 -21.53 14.91
CA ILE A 302 0.55 -20.61 16.04
C ILE A 302 0.42 -19.17 15.55
N GLY A 303 -0.25 -18.31 16.33
CA GLY A 303 -0.28 -16.88 16.04
C GLY A 303 1.11 -16.26 16.18
N ILE A 304 1.53 -15.40 15.25
CA ILE A 304 2.87 -14.79 15.31
C ILE A 304 3.06 -13.88 16.53
N MET A 305 1.97 -13.50 17.19
CA MET A 305 1.99 -12.71 18.44
C MET A 305 2.89 -13.33 19.50
N ASN A 306 3.02 -14.65 19.53
CA ASN A 306 3.94 -15.35 20.45
C ASN A 306 5.42 -15.06 20.16
N LEU A 307 5.73 -14.56 18.95
CA LEU A 307 7.09 -14.24 18.49
C LEU A 307 7.34 -12.72 18.48
N MET A 308 6.31 -11.90 18.65
CA MET A 308 6.40 -10.43 18.55
C MET A 308 7.01 -9.78 19.80
N PRO A 309 7.67 -8.60 19.67
CA PRO A 309 8.15 -7.81 20.78
C PRO A 309 7.01 -7.40 21.72
N PRO A 310 7.29 -7.10 23.00
CA PRO A 310 6.28 -6.63 23.95
C PRO A 310 5.40 -5.50 23.41
N PHE A 311 6.01 -4.49 22.78
CA PHE A 311 5.30 -3.35 22.20
C PHE A 311 4.24 -3.80 21.17
N VAL A 312 4.62 -4.61 20.18
CA VAL A 312 3.67 -5.10 19.17
C VAL A 312 2.55 -5.92 19.83
N ARG A 313 2.87 -6.74 20.84
CA ARG A 313 1.86 -7.50 21.61
C ARG A 313 0.88 -6.61 22.36
N GLU A 314 1.35 -5.46 22.85
CA GLU A 314 0.59 -4.48 23.60
C GLU A 314 -0.27 -3.57 22.71
N TYR A 315 0.12 -3.30 21.47
CA TYR A 315 -0.59 -2.32 20.64
C TYR A 315 -1.37 -2.92 19.45
N LEU A 316 -0.95 -4.06 18.90
CA LEU A 316 -1.59 -4.63 17.71
C LEU A 316 -3.09 -4.84 17.89
N ASN A 317 -3.87 -4.43 16.88
CA ASN A 317 -5.33 -4.48 16.81
C ASN A 317 -6.06 -3.67 17.89
N ARG A 318 -5.35 -2.79 18.60
CA ARG A 318 -5.94 -1.88 19.59
C ARG A 318 -6.05 -0.47 19.02
N PHE A 319 -7.02 0.28 19.53
CA PHE A 319 -7.17 1.71 19.26
C PHE A 319 -6.54 2.51 20.40
N PRO A 320 -5.87 3.64 20.12
CA PRO A 320 -5.33 4.48 21.18
C PRO A 320 -6.43 4.93 22.11
N GLN A 321 -6.15 4.98 23.41
CA GLN A 321 -7.03 5.73 24.29
C GLN A 321 -6.86 7.23 23.97
N PRO A 322 -7.94 8.02 24.03
CA PRO A 322 -7.82 9.47 23.97
C PRO A 322 -6.86 9.95 25.07
N PRO A 323 -5.80 10.71 24.73
CA PRO A 323 -4.86 11.20 25.73
C PRO A 323 -5.52 12.32 26.55
N ALA A 324 -4.84 12.75 27.62
CA ALA A 324 -5.24 13.96 28.34
C ALA A 324 -5.28 15.16 27.38
N PRO A 325 -6.12 16.19 27.64
CA PRO A 325 -6.18 17.37 26.79
C PRO A 325 -4.79 17.98 26.55
N GLY A 326 -4.43 18.16 25.28
CA GLY A 326 -3.15 18.73 24.87
C GLY A 326 -1.97 17.74 24.79
N ALA A 327 -2.13 16.50 25.25
CA ALA A 327 -1.09 15.48 25.10
C ALA A 327 -1.09 14.88 23.67
N PRO A 328 0.09 14.56 23.12
CA PRO A 328 0.20 14.07 21.75
C PRO A 328 -0.37 12.64 21.62
N LEU A 329 -0.96 12.35 20.48
CA LEU A 329 -1.38 11.00 20.12
C LEU A 329 -0.22 10.20 19.53
N PRO A 330 -0.08 8.91 19.86
CA PRO A 330 0.83 8.02 19.16
C PRO A 330 0.61 8.02 17.63
N ALA A 331 1.69 8.30 16.91
CA ALA A 331 1.73 8.34 15.45
C ALA A 331 2.63 7.24 14.88
N CYS A 332 2.86 7.26 13.57
CA CYS A 332 3.68 6.28 12.85
C CYS A 332 5.13 6.22 13.36
N HIS A 333 5.82 7.36 13.41
CA HIS A 333 7.21 7.45 13.88
C HIS A 333 7.36 6.96 15.32
N TRP A 334 6.60 7.52 16.26
CA TRP A 334 6.55 7.08 17.65
C TRP A 334 6.34 5.56 17.77
N SER A 335 5.41 5.01 17.00
CA SER A 335 5.10 3.58 17.08
C SER A 335 6.22 2.71 16.52
N SER A 336 6.81 3.13 15.40
CA SER A 336 7.84 2.34 14.71
C SER A 336 9.17 2.32 15.46
N LEU A 337 9.59 3.45 16.03
CA LEU A 337 10.84 3.58 16.77
C LEU A 337 10.76 2.90 18.15
N ASN A 338 9.56 2.73 18.70
CA ASN A 338 9.36 2.06 19.99
C ASN A 338 9.22 0.53 19.94
N VAL A 339 9.18 -0.10 18.77
CA VAL A 339 8.91 -1.55 18.64
C VAL A 339 9.88 -2.42 19.45
N PHE A 340 11.14 -2.02 19.55
CA PHE A 340 12.18 -2.74 20.28
C PHE A 340 12.67 -2.01 21.54
N THR A 341 12.03 -0.89 21.92
CA THR A 341 12.33 -0.19 23.18
C THR A 341 12.10 -1.14 24.36
N ARG A 342 13.05 -1.20 25.28
CA ARG A 342 12.95 -2.00 26.50
C ARG A 342 12.29 -1.16 27.59
N GLY A 343 11.17 -1.63 28.13
CA GLY A 343 10.42 -0.92 29.16
C GLY A 343 9.34 -0.01 28.58
N MET A 344 9.19 1.18 29.15
CA MET A 344 8.22 2.17 28.69
C MET A 344 8.61 2.72 27.31
N PRO A 345 7.63 3.01 26.42
CA PRO A 345 7.89 3.74 25.19
C PRO A 345 8.58 5.09 25.45
N ASP A 346 9.46 5.49 24.54
CA ASP A 346 10.11 6.79 24.56
C ASP A 346 9.22 7.84 23.87
N ASP A 347 8.68 8.75 24.68
CA ASP A 347 7.82 9.84 24.24
C ASP A 347 8.59 10.98 23.56
N ALA A 348 9.93 10.97 23.58
CA ALA A 348 10.73 11.87 22.76
C ALA A 348 10.40 11.68 21.26
N PHE A 349 9.92 10.51 20.84
CA PHE A 349 9.51 10.25 19.47
C PHE A 349 8.14 10.86 19.08
N HIS A 350 7.60 11.75 19.91
CA HIS A 350 6.59 12.72 19.47
C HIS A 350 7.20 13.97 18.82
N ASP A 351 8.49 14.24 19.06
CA ASP A 351 9.20 15.40 18.53
C ASP A 351 9.93 15.09 17.22
N ALA A 352 9.75 15.94 16.22
CA ALA A 352 10.33 15.75 14.89
C ALA A 352 11.87 15.77 14.91
N ALA A 353 12.49 16.64 15.71
CA ALA A 353 13.95 16.74 15.78
C ALA A 353 14.56 15.52 16.50
N ALA A 354 13.88 14.97 17.50
CA ALA A 354 14.27 13.71 18.13
C ALA A 354 14.17 12.52 17.16
N ILE A 355 13.08 12.43 16.38
CA ILE A 355 12.91 11.40 15.34
C ILE A 355 14.03 11.49 14.30
N GLU A 356 14.29 12.70 13.77
CA GLU A 356 15.33 12.90 12.76
C GLU A 356 16.72 12.52 13.28
N ARG A 357 17.03 12.92 14.51
CA ARG A 357 18.30 12.56 15.18
C ARG A 357 18.42 11.04 15.33
N GLU A 358 17.38 10.38 15.84
CA GLU A 358 17.36 8.92 16.03
C GLU A 358 17.61 8.18 14.71
N ILE A 359 16.88 8.53 13.64
CA ILE A 359 17.05 7.90 12.34
C ILE A 359 18.46 8.14 11.78
N ARG A 360 18.96 9.37 11.85
CA ARG A 360 20.28 9.75 11.32
C ARG A 360 21.44 9.09 12.08
N GLU A 361 21.32 8.95 13.39
CA GLU A 361 22.40 8.44 14.24
C GLU A 361 22.39 6.91 14.33
N ASN A 362 21.21 6.30 14.38
CA ASN A 362 21.03 4.89 14.74
C ASN A 362 20.57 3.98 13.60
N TYR A 363 20.25 4.53 12.42
CA TYR A 363 19.82 3.75 11.26
C TYR A 363 20.70 3.96 10.03
N ARG A 364 20.69 2.98 9.12
CA ARG A 364 21.32 3.06 7.80
C ARG A 364 20.39 2.56 6.71
N PRO A 365 20.41 3.15 5.51
CA PRO A 365 19.68 2.60 4.38
C PRO A 365 20.20 1.21 4.00
N ILE A 366 19.30 0.34 3.52
CA ILE A 366 19.67 -0.97 2.98
C ILE A 366 19.20 -1.10 1.53
N SER A 367 20.03 -1.74 0.70
CA SER A 367 19.71 -2.07 -0.69
C SER A 367 19.38 -3.56 -0.89
N GLY A 368 19.53 -4.37 0.15
CA GLY A 368 19.24 -5.80 0.14
C GLY A 368 17.86 -6.14 0.71
N ASN A 369 17.60 -7.43 0.89
CA ASN A 369 16.33 -7.88 1.46
C ASN A 369 16.13 -7.35 2.88
N PRO A 370 14.97 -6.75 3.19
CA PRO A 370 14.63 -6.35 4.54
C PRO A 370 14.53 -7.57 5.46
N ARG A 371 14.75 -7.33 6.74
CA ARG A 371 14.67 -8.32 7.82
C ARG A 371 13.71 -7.81 8.88
N PHE A 372 13.20 -8.75 9.67
CA PHE A 372 12.31 -8.41 10.78
C PHE A 372 12.91 -7.30 11.66
N GLY A 373 12.15 -6.22 11.79
CA GLY A 373 12.53 -5.06 12.58
C GLY A 373 13.16 -3.91 11.81
N ASP A 374 13.46 -4.07 10.51
CA ASP A 374 13.87 -2.94 9.68
C ASP A 374 12.74 -1.91 9.57
N LEU A 375 13.11 -0.64 9.54
CA LEU A 375 12.20 0.48 9.37
C LEU A 375 11.86 0.63 7.88
N VAL A 376 10.57 0.77 7.57
CA VAL A 376 10.05 1.06 6.24
C VAL A 376 9.59 2.51 6.24
N MET A 377 10.18 3.32 5.36
CA MET A 377 9.89 4.74 5.21
C MET A 377 9.13 4.97 3.91
N LEU A 378 8.03 5.73 3.96
CA LEU A 378 7.37 6.26 2.77
C LEU A 378 7.78 7.71 2.58
N ASN A 379 8.38 7.99 1.43
CA ASN A 379 8.95 9.30 1.13
C ASN A 379 8.31 9.92 -0.10
N GLU A 380 8.16 11.23 -0.09
CA GLU A 380 7.86 12.03 -1.28
C GLU A 380 9.11 12.20 -2.17
N PRO A 381 8.96 12.66 -3.43
CA PRO A 381 10.08 12.84 -4.35
C PRO A 381 11.15 13.84 -3.88
N ASP A 382 10.79 14.77 -3.00
CA ASP A 382 11.71 15.73 -2.40
C ASP A 382 12.58 15.13 -1.27
N GLY A 383 12.33 13.86 -0.92
CA GLY A 383 13.05 13.12 0.12
C GLY A 383 12.42 13.23 1.51
N SER A 384 11.36 14.02 1.68
CA SER A 384 10.63 14.09 2.95
C SER A 384 9.93 12.76 3.27
N SER A 385 9.99 12.34 4.54
CA SER A 385 9.30 11.14 5.01
C SER A 385 7.93 11.51 5.56
N ILE A 386 6.88 10.92 4.99
CA ILE A 386 5.49 11.17 5.42
C ILE A 386 4.93 10.05 6.31
N HIS A 387 5.60 8.89 6.35
CA HIS A 387 5.16 7.75 7.14
C HIS A 387 6.28 6.75 7.42
N SER A 388 6.19 6.05 8.55
CA SER A 388 7.07 4.93 8.87
C SER A 388 6.31 3.71 9.44
N ALA A 389 6.89 2.53 9.21
CA ALA A 389 6.38 1.26 9.71
C ALA A 389 7.54 0.28 9.97
N VAL A 390 7.27 -0.84 10.64
CA VAL A 390 8.28 -1.87 10.90
C VAL A 390 8.03 -3.10 10.04
N TYR A 391 9.04 -3.52 9.29
CA TYR A 391 8.98 -4.71 8.45
C TYR A 391 8.86 -5.98 9.30
N ILE A 392 7.91 -6.85 8.94
CA ILE A 392 7.62 -8.10 9.63
C ILE A 392 8.14 -9.30 8.84
N ALA A 393 7.61 -9.52 7.64
CA ALA A 393 7.93 -10.66 6.76
C ALA A 393 7.21 -10.49 5.40
N ASP A 394 7.76 -11.08 4.33
CA ASP A 394 7.23 -10.98 2.95
C ASP A 394 7.01 -9.51 2.52
N ASP A 395 5.76 -9.06 2.48
CA ASP A 395 5.37 -7.68 2.23
C ASP A 395 4.56 -7.08 3.39
N ILE A 396 4.66 -7.67 4.58
CA ILE A 396 3.90 -7.26 5.77
C ILE A 396 4.70 -6.30 6.63
N VAL A 397 4.01 -5.26 7.09
CA VAL A 397 4.50 -4.27 8.05
C VAL A 397 3.58 -4.18 9.27
N PHE A 398 4.15 -3.82 10.40
CA PHE A 398 3.43 -3.30 11.56
C PHE A 398 3.40 -1.78 11.48
N THR A 399 2.21 -1.18 11.53
CA THR A 399 2.04 0.26 11.29
C THR A 399 0.93 0.88 12.13
N LYS A 400 1.05 2.19 12.37
CA LYS A 400 0.02 3.08 12.90
C LYS A 400 -0.21 4.21 11.90
N ASN A 401 -1.29 4.13 11.12
CA ASN A 401 -1.52 5.03 9.98
C ASN A 401 -2.07 6.40 10.40
N GLY A 402 -1.25 7.18 11.12
CA GLY A 402 -1.54 8.54 11.56
C GLY A 402 -2.01 8.68 13.02
N PRO A 403 -2.02 9.92 13.57
CA PRO A 403 -2.29 10.22 14.97
C PRO A 403 -3.81 10.37 15.25
N SER A 404 -4.59 9.33 14.95
CA SER A 404 -6.04 9.32 15.22
C SER A 404 -6.41 8.26 16.27
N PRO A 405 -7.32 8.55 17.23
CA PRO A 405 -7.86 7.57 18.16
C PRO A 405 -8.78 6.56 17.45
N ALA A 406 -9.29 6.89 16.26
CA ALA A 406 -10.08 6.01 15.41
C ALA A 406 -9.21 5.12 14.49
N THR A 407 -7.88 5.22 14.56
CA THR A 407 -6.97 4.39 13.75
C THR A 407 -6.19 3.44 14.65
N PRO A 408 -6.28 2.11 14.45
CA PRO A 408 -5.58 1.15 15.27
C PRO A 408 -4.13 0.93 14.81
N TRP A 409 -3.34 0.24 15.63
CA TRP A 409 -2.13 -0.42 15.13
C TRP A 409 -2.50 -1.71 14.43
N VAL A 410 -1.92 -1.97 13.26
CA VAL A 410 -2.28 -3.11 12.42
C VAL A 410 -1.07 -3.78 11.82
N PHE A 411 -1.23 -5.05 11.45
CA PHE A 411 -0.43 -5.62 10.38
C PHE A 411 -1.12 -5.32 9.06
N SER A 412 -0.36 -4.87 8.07
CA SER A 412 -0.87 -4.52 6.75
C SER A 412 0.18 -4.87 5.70
N THR A 413 -0.24 -5.08 4.46
CA THR A 413 0.73 -5.15 3.36
C THR A 413 1.36 -3.77 3.12
N ILE A 414 2.55 -3.71 2.54
CA ILE A 414 3.17 -2.44 2.12
C ILE A 414 2.29 -1.71 1.10
N GLU A 415 1.60 -2.44 0.22
CA GLU A 415 0.65 -1.89 -0.75
C GLU A 415 -0.54 -1.19 -0.06
N GLU A 416 -1.20 -1.87 0.88
CA GLU A 416 -2.31 -1.29 1.65
C GLU A 416 -1.87 -0.12 2.53
N MET A 417 -0.69 -0.22 3.14
CA MET A 417 -0.11 0.90 3.89
C MET A 417 0.08 2.12 2.98
N LYS A 418 0.65 1.94 1.77
CA LYS A 418 0.79 3.02 0.79
C LYS A 418 -0.55 3.62 0.39
N ALA A 419 -1.57 2.78 0.17
CA ALA A 419 -2.91 3.24 -0.17
C ALA A 419 -3.53 4.14 0.93
N ALA A 420 -3.11 4.01 2.19
CA ALA A 420 -3.56 4.91 3.27
C ALA A 420 -3.02 6.35 3.14
N TYR A 421 -1.98 6.56 2.33
CA TYR A 421 -1.31 7.84 2.07
C TYR A 421 -1.43 8.20 0.58
N PRO A 422 -2.64 8.56 0.11
CA PRO A 422 -2.82 9.03 -1.26
C PRO A 422 -1.95 10.26 -1.49
N SER A 423 -1.20 10.29 -2.58
CA SER A 423 -0.40 11.44 -2.97
C SER A 423 -0.55 11.70 -4.46
N ALA A 424 -0.58 12.98 -4.83
CA ALA A 424 -0.55 13.40 -6.23
C ALA A 424 0.81 13.10 -6.87
N VAL A 425 1.85 12.90 -6.06
CA VAL A 425 3.19 12.54 -6.49
C VAL A 425 3.51 11.08 -6.16
N PRO A 426 4.28 10.36 -7.00
CA PRO A 426 4.66 8.99 -6.71
C PRO A 426 5.49 8.88 -5.42
N LEU A 427 4.99 8.11 -4.45
CA LEU A 427 5.72 7.82 -3.22
C LEU A 427 6.78 6.74 -3.43
N THR A 428 7.94 6.92 -2.83
CA THR A 428 9.00 5.92 -2.79
C THR A 428 9.04 5.21 -1.44
N THR A 429 9.65 4.02 -1.42
CA THR A 429 9.85 3.26 -0.18
C THR A 429 11.34 3.06 0.05
N ALA A 430 11.80 3.45 1.23
CA ALA A 430 13.15 3.16 1.68
C ALA A 430 13.11 2.21 2.87
N PHE A 431 14.11 1.33 2.98
CA PHE A 431 14.28 0.43 4.11
C PHE A 431 15.52 0.86 4.88
N LEU A 432 15.38 1.02 6.19
CA LEU A 432 16.48 1.39 7.08
C LEU A 432 16.68 0.29 8.13
N ARG A 433 17.94 -0.02 8.44
CA ARG A 433 18.31 -0.99 9.46
C ARG A 433 18.98 -0.30 10.63
N HIS A 434 18.55 -0.64 11.85
CA HIS A 434 19.20 -0.18 13.07
C HIS A 434 20.63 -0.73 13.17
N TRP A 435 21.56 0.05 13.71
CA TRP A 435 22.90 -0.43 14.08
C TRP A 435 22.81 -1.38 15.28
N SER A 436 22.65 -2.68 15.07
CA SER A 436 22.70 -3.66 16.16
C SER A 436 24.14 -4.02 16.51
N GLY A 437 24.58 -3.69 17.73
CA GLY A 437 25.67 -4.41 18.43
C GLY A 437 27.08 -4.38 17.82
N GLY A 438 27.53 -3.28 17.20
CA GLY A 438 28.93 -3.13 16.79
C GLY A 438 29.16 -1.93 15.88
N LEU A 439 30.02 -1.01 16.36
CA LEU A 439 30.61 0.17 15.72
C LEU A 439 30.00 0.67 14.40
N LYS A 440 29.45 1.89 14.46
CA LYS A 440 29.28 2.78 13.31
C LYS A 440 30.61 2.84 12.55
N PRO A 441 30.68 2.52 11.24
CA PRO A 441 31.89 2.78 10.47
C PRO A 441 32.17 4.30 10.50
N PRO A 442 33.45 4.71 10.56
CA PRO A 442 33.85 6.10 10.80
C PRO A 442 33.26 7.10 9.80
#